data_AF-A0A8E2U2J9-F1
#
_entry.id   AF-A0A8E2U2J9-F1
#
_cell.length_a   1.000
_cell.length_b   1.000
_cell.length_c   1.000
_cell.angle_alpha   90.00
_cell.angle_beta   90.00
_cell.angle_gamma   90.00
#
_symmetry.space_group_name_H-M   'P 1'
#
loop_
_entity.id
_entity.type
_entity.pdbx_description
1 polymer ?
#
loop_
_entity_poly.entity_id
_entity_poly.type
_entity_poly.pdbx_seq_one_letter_code
_entity_poly.pdbx_strand_id
1 'polypeptide(L)'
;MNIVKTIADLRAAVARARSEGKRIGFVPTMGNLHAGHIALVKKAGQRADFVVASIFVNPLQFGPNEDLDSYPRTLAADQTKLFDAGCHLLFAPGVEEMYPHGQAQQTLVRVPGVSEGLCGASRPGHFDGVSTVVTKLFNMVLPDLAVFGQKDFQQLAVIRTMVRDLNMPVQIISEPIVRAEDGLALSSRNGYLSSEERAIAPALYRTLCEMKTALLGGQRDYAALIAQGQAQLQAAGLRVDYLEIRHAPDLQPADAAAHELVILVAAFLGKTRLLDNLLVDLATH
;
A
#
# COMPACT_ATOMS: atom_id res chain seq x y z
N MET A 1 18.44 -16.52 3.10
CA MET A 1 17.56 -15.94 2.07
C MET A 1 18.28 -16.01 0.74
N ASN A 2 17.66 -16.59 -0.29
CA ASN A 2 18.20 -16.57 -1.65
C ASN A 2 17.73 -15.30 -2.38
N ILE A 3 18.50 -14.84 -3.36
CA ILE A 3 18.15 -13.66 -4.16
C ILE A 3 18.14 -14.07 -5.63
N VAL A 4 17.06 -13.76 -6.33
CA VAL A 4 16.86 -14.08 -7.74
C VAL A 4 16.45 -12.83 -8.50
N LYS A 5 16.93 -12.72 -9.75
CA LYS A 5 16.67 -11.55 -10.61
C LYS A 5 15.84 -11.89 -11.85
N THR A 6 15.73 -13.18 -12.18
CA THR A 6 15.00 -13.65 -13.36
C THR A 6 13.71 -14.35 -12.94
N ILE A 7 12.71 -14.31 -13.81
CA ILE A 7 11.44 -15.02 -13.66
C ILE A 7 11.68 -16.53 -13.65
N ALA A 8 12.66 -17.01 -14.42
CA ALA A 8 13.02 -18.42 -14.47
C ALA A 8 13.52 -18.93 -13.10
N ASP A 9 14.46 -18.22 -12.47
CA ASP A 9 15.00 -18.60 -11.16
C ASP A 9 13.94 -18.48 -10.05
N LEU A 10 13.09 -17.45 -10.12
CA LEU A 10 11.95 -17.30 -9.22
C LEU A 10 11.02 -18.51 -9.29
N ARG A 11 10.61 -18.89 -10.52
CA ARG A 11 9.70 -20.02 -10.73
C ARG A 11 10.32 -21.33 -10.27
N ALA A 12 11.62 -21.55 -10.54
CA ALA A 12 12.32 -22.75 -10.09
C ALA A 12 12.34 -22.85 -8.55
N ALA A 13 12.64 -21.76 -7.86
CA ALA A 13 12.67 -21.73 -6.39
C ALA A 13 11.27 -21.97 -5.78
N VAL A 14 10.24 -21.32 -6.31
CA VAL A 14 8.85 -21.51 -5.84
C VAL A 14 8.34 -22.91 -6.15
N ALA A 15 8.61 -23.45 -7.34
CA ALA A 15 8.19 -24.80 -7.73
C ALA A 15 8.81 -25.85 -6.80
N ARG A 16 10.09 -25.69 -6.45
CA ARG A 16 10.75 -26.54 -5.46
C ARG A 16 10.09 -26.45 -4.08
N ALA A 17 9.84 -25.25 -3.57
CA ALA A 17 9.17 -25.09 -2.29
C ALA A 17 7.78 -25.76 -2.30
N ARG A 18 7.03 -25.60 -3.39
CA ARG A 18 5.71 -26.23 -3.55
C ARG A 18 5.79 -27.75 -3.66
N SER A 19 6.81 -28.31 -4.32
CA SER A 19 7.02 -29.78 -4.37
C SER A 19 7.34 -30.37 -2.99
N GLU A 20 7.87 -29.56 -2.08
CA GLU A 20 8.08 -29.91 -0.68
C GLU A 20 6.81 -29.74 0.19
N GLY A 21 5.65 -29.44 -0.43
CA GLY A 21 4.37 -29.26 0.25
C GLY A 21 4.23 -27.92 0.99
N LYS A 22 5.12 -26.95 0.74
CA LYS A 22 5.11 -25.65 1.43
C LYS A 22 4.04 -24.74 0.90
N ARG A 23 3.38 -24.03 1.83
CA ARG A 23 2.52 -22.88 1.51
C ARG A 23 3.39 -21.65 1.24
N ILE A 24 3.07 -20.94 0.17
CA ILE A 24 3.82 -19.79 -0.35
C ILE A 24 3.15 -18.48 0.07
N GLY A 25 3.86 -17.67 0.85
CA GLY A 25 3.45 -16.31 1.21
C GLY A 25 4.22 -15.28 0.40
N PHE A 26 3.55 -14.22 -0.04
CA PHE A 26 4.18 -13.19 -0.86
C PHE A 26 3.99 -11.77 -0.33
N VAL A 27 5.07 -10.97 -0.37
CA VAL A 27 5.08 -9.56 0.03
C VAL A 27 5.68 -8.71 -1.10
N PRO A 28 4.87 -8.10 -1.97
CA PRO A 28 5.36 -7.20 -3.00
C PRO A 28 5.73 -5.83 -2.43
N THR A 29 6.92 -5.33 -2.77
CA THR A 29 7.39 -4.00 -2.35
C THR A 29 8.16 -3.28 -3.47
N MET A 30 8.39 -1.99 -3.29
CA MET A 30 9.27 -1.17 -4.15
C MET A 30 10.67 -0.96 -3.54
N GLY A 31 11.01 -1.61 -2.43
CA GLY A 31 12.27 -1.39 -1.70
C GLY A 31 12.25 -0.18 -0.77
N ASN A 32 13.43 0.22 -0.29
CA ASN A 32 13.61 1.18 0.78
C ASN A 32 12.78 0.85 2.03
N LEU A 33 13.00 -0.36 2.53
CA LEU A 33 12.17 -1.01 3.52
C LEU A 33 12.27 -0.33 4.89
N HIS A 34 11.16 -0.34 5.61
CA HIS A 34 11.01 0.21 6.96
C HIS A 34 10.20 -0.78 7.81
N ALA A 35 10.01 -0.49 9.10
CA ALA A 35 9.35 -1.41 10.03
C ALA A 35 7.95 -1.88 9.56
N GLY A 36 7.19 -1.01 8.88
CA GLY A 36 5.95 -1.40 8.20
C GLY A 36 6.11 -2.57 7.21
N HIS A 37 7.10 -2.53 6.33
CA HIS A 37 7.38 -3.63 5.40
C HIS A 37 7.80 -4.92 6.14
N ILE A 38 8.57 -4.77 7.23
CA ILE A 38 9.02 -5.90 8.04
C ILE A 38 7.85 -6.57 8.77
N ALA A 39 6.84 -5.81 9.19
CA ALA A 39 5.60 -6.35 9.73
C ALA A 39 4.87 -7.22 8.68
N LEU A 40 4.85 -6.83 7.40
CA LEU A 40 4.26 -7.63 6.32
C LEU A 40 4.95 -8.99 6.18
N VAL A 41 6.28 -9.01 6.16
CA VAL A 41 7.08 -10.25 6.04
C VAL A 41 6.86 -11.16 7.23
N LYS A 42 6.87 -10.60 8.45
CA LYS A 42 6.56 -11.36 9.67
C LYS A 42 5.14 -11.93 9.64
N LYS A 43 4.15 -11.15 9.19
CA LYS A 43 2.77 -11.61 9.02
C LYS A 43 2.67 -12.75 8.00
N ALA A 44 3.40 -12.67 6.89
CA ALA A 44 3.47 -13.75 5.91
C ALA A 44 4.07 -15.03 6.52
N GLY A 45 5.17 -14.92 7.28
CA GLY A 45 5.80 -16.06 7.96
C GLY A 45 4.95 -16.72 9.06
N GLN A 46 3.95 -16.01 9.59
CA GLN A 46 2.96 -16.59 10.53
C GLN A 46 1.90 -17.45 9.81
N ARG A 47 1.83 -17.40 8.48
CA ARG A 47 0.72 -17.97 7.68
C ARG A 47 1.19 -18.87 6.54
N ALA A 48 2.49 -18.89 6.24
CA ALA A 48 3.09 -19.63 5.14
C ALA A 48 4.49 -20.16 5.51
N ASP A 49 4.88 -21.27 4.88
CA ASP A 49 6.15 -21.96 5.15
C ASP A 49 7.31 -21.43 4.30
N PHE A 50 7.00 -20.77 3.17
CA PHE A 50 7.99 -20.17 2.29
C PHE A 50 7.56 -18.74 1.91
N VAL A 51 8.28 -17.77 2.44
CA VAL A 51 8.00 -16.34 2.23
C VAL A 51 8.88 -15.78 1.13
N VAL A 52 8.23 -15.26 0.10
CA VAL A 52 8.85 -14.53 -1.01
C VAL A 52 8.58 -13.04 -0.81
N ALA A 53 9.60 -12.21 -0.94
CA ALA A 53 9.43 -10.76 -1.07
C ALA A 53 9.86 -10.33 -2.48
N SER A 54 9.23 -9.31 -3.05
CA SER A 54 9.77 -8.64 -4.24
C SER A 54 10.22 -7.22 -3.93
N ILE A 55 11.30 -6.78 -4.57
CA ILE A 55 11.71 -5.38 -4.63
C ILE A 55 11.76 -4.98 -6.09
N PHE A 56 10.78 -4.20 -6.52
CA PHE A 56 10.71 -3.68 -7.87
C PHE A 56 10.04 -2.30 -7.90
N VAL A 57 10.80 -1.27 -8.25
CA VAL A 57 10.25 0.08 -8.50
C VAL A 57 9.58 0.06 -9.86
N ASN A 58 8.27 -0.14 -9.87
CA ASN A 58 7.48 -0.31 -11.09
C ASN A 58 7.28 1.01 -11.84
N PRO A 59 7.81 1.22 -13.06
CA PRO A 59 7.63 2.49 -13.78
C PRO A 59 6.17 2.80 -14.14
N LEU A 60 5.33 1.78 -14.38
CA LEU A 60 3.94 1.97 -14.82
C LEU A 60 3.03 2.68 -13.82
N GLN A 61 3.40 2.69 -12.53
CA GLN A 61 2.61 3.32 -11.49
C GLN A 61 3.12 4.72 -11.10
N PHE A 62 4.06 5.29 -11.88
CA PHE A 62 4.55 6.65 -11.73
C PHE A 62 4.10 7.52 -12.90
N GLY A 63 3.56 8.69 -12.60
CA GLY A 63 3.29 9.72 -13.59
C GLY A 63 4.58 10.40 -14.09
N PRO A 64 4.52 11.14 -15.22
CA PRO A 64 5.70 11.77 -15.84
C PRO A 64 6.40 12.80 -14.95
N ASN A 65 5.70 13.38 -13.97
CA ASN A 65 6.23 14.37 -13.03
C ASN A 65 6.35 13.81 -11.60
N GLU A 66 6.34 12.49 -11.43
CA GLU A 66 6.48 11.84 -10.13
C GLU A 66 7.93 11.43 -9.84
N ASP A 67 8.13 10.90 -8.63
CA ASP A 67 9.44 10.66 -8.02
C ASP A 67 10.13 9.37 -8.48
N LEU A 68 9.96 8.93 -9.74
CA LEU A 68 10.55 7.66 -10.21
C LEU A 68 12.10 7.68 -10.14
N ASP A 69 12.70 8.76 -10.64
CA ASP A 69 14.16 8.92 -10.70
C ASP A 69 14.77 9.17 -9.32
N SER A 70 14.02 9.81 -8.42
CA SER A 70 14.43 10.12 -7.05
C SER A 70 13.97 9.08 -6.03
N TYR A 71 13.33 7.99 -6.46
CA TYR A 71 12.87 6.93 -5.56
C TYR A 71 14.09 6.23 -4.92
N PRO A 72 14.16 6.14 -3.58
CA PRO A 72 15.32 5.60 -2.90
C PRO A 72 15.52 4.11 -3.23
N ARG A 73 16.76 3.74 -3.57
CA ARG A 73 17.15 2.35 -3.87
C ARG A 73 18.24 1.91 -2.89
N THR A 74 17.89 1.09 -1.91
CA THR A 74 18.76 0.68 -0.80
C THR A 74 18.85 -0.83 -0.66
N LEU A 75 18.99 -1.53 -1.81
CA LEU A 75 18.87 -2.98 -1.94
C LEU A 75 19.71 -3.77 -0.91
N ALA A 76 20.95 -3.38 -0.65
CA ALA A 76 21.80 -4.05 0.33
C ALA A 76 21.24 -3.98 1.76
N ALA A 77 20.76 -2.81 2.18
CA ALA A 77 20.12 -2.64 3.50
C ALA A 77 18.78 -3.37 3.57
N ASP A 78 18.03 -3.39 2.47
CA ASP A 78 16.76 -4.11 2.37
C ASP A 78 16.95 -5.62 2.49
N GLN A 79 18.01 -6.17 1.89
CA GLN A 79 18.36 -7.59 1.97
C GLN A 79 18.59 -8.05 3.41
N THR A 80 19.36 -7.27 4.19
CA THR A 80 19.60 -7.57 5.61
C THR A 80 18.30 -7.58 6.39
N LYS A 81 17.47 -6.54 6.24
CA LYS A 81 16.17 -6.45 6.95
C LYS A 81 15.23 -7.59 6.58
N LEU A 82 15.19 -8.00 5.31
CA LEU A 82 14.37 -9.14 4.86
C LEU A 82 14.86 -10.47 5.41
N PHE A 83 16.18 -10.69 5.42
CA PHE A 83 16.79 -11.88 6.00
C PHE A 83 16.42 -12.00 7.49
N ASP A 84 16.62 -10.93 8.26
CA ASP A 84 16.32 -10.88 9.69
C ASP A 84 14.83 -11.05 9.99
N ALA A 85 13.96 -10.67 9.04
CA ALA A 85 12.51 -10.84 9.15
C ALA A 85 12.01 -12.26 8.84
N GLY A 86 12.90 -13.17 8.41
CA GLY A 86 12.55 -14.54 8.03
C GLY A 86 12.10 -14.69 6.56
N CYS A 87 12.50 -13.77 5.68
CA CYS A 87 12.26 -13.93 4.24
C CYS A 87 13.13 -15.07 3.68
N HIS A 88 12.52 -15.94 2.86
CA HIS A 88 13.21 -17.09 2.29
C HIS A 88 13.81 -16.77 0.92
N LEU A 89 13.10 -15.98 0.11
CA LEU A 89 13.48 -15.63 -1.25
C LEU A 89 13.17 -14.15 -1.55
N LEU A 90 14.16 -13.42 -2.05
CA LEU A 90 13.98 -12.08 -2.59
C LEU A 90 14.00 -12.12 -4.13
N PHE A 91 12.92 -11.70 -4.76
CA PHE A 91 12.86 -11.40 -6.19
C PHE A 91 13.16 -9.92 -6.45
N ALA A 92 14.29 -9.63 -7.07
CA ALA A 92 14.73 -8.26 -7.36
C ALA A 92 15.05 -8.09 -8.86
N PRO A 93 14.02 -8.13 -9.73
CA PRO A 93 14.20 -8.06 -11.17
C PRO A 93 14.62 -6.66 -11.66
N GLY A 94 15.25 -6.62 -12.83
CA GLY A 94 15.40 -5.38 -13.60
C GLY A 94 14.12 -5.02 -14.37
N VAL A 95 14.06 -3.78 -14.89
CA VAL A 95 12.93 -3.32 -15.72
C VAL A 95 12.78 -4.16 -16.98
N GLU A 96 13.89 -4.52 -17.64
CA GLU A 96 13.88 -5.35 -18.86
C GLU A 96 13.33 -6.76 -18.62
N GLU A 97 13.54 -7.33 -17.42
CA GLU A 97 12.96 -8.63 -17.07
C GLU A 97 11.43 -8.53 -16.89
N MET A 98 10.97 -7.43 -16.29
CA MET A 98 9.54 -7.20 -16.04
C MET A 98 8.80 -6.75 -17.31
N TYR A 99 9.46 -5.99 -18.19
CA TYR A 99 8.89 -5.33 -19.36
C TYR A 99 9.85 -5.43 -20.58
N PRO A 100 10.06 -6.64 -21.14
CA PRO A 100 11.08 -6.89 -22.18
C PRO A 100 10.80 -6.21 -23.54
N HIS A 101 9.59 -5.65 -23.71
CA HIS A 101 9.19 -4.90 -24.90
C HIS A 101 8.86 -3.44 -24.57
N GLY A 102 9.35 -2.94 -23.43
CA GLY A 102 9.00 -1.64 -22.88
C GLY A 102 7.59 -1.57 -22.32
N GLN A 103 7.24 -0.41 -21.76
CA GLN A 103 5.95 -0.19 -21.09
C GLN A 103 4.82 0.17 -22.05
N ALA A 104 5.13 0.74 -23.23
CA ALA A 104 4.14 1.30 -24.14
C ALA A 104 3.17 0.26 -24.75
N GLN A 105 3.63 -0.98 -24.91
CA GLN A 105 2.85 -2.10 -25.47
C GLN A 105 2.48 -3.15 -24.41
N GLN A 106 2.70 -2.83 -23.12
CA GLN A 106 2.40 -3.76 -22.04
C GLN A 106 0.87 -3.91 -21.87
N THR A 107 0.39 -5.14 -21.82
CA THR A 107 -0.99 -5.44 -21.41
C THR A 107 -1.29 -4.83 -20.05
N LEU A 108 -2.42 -4.14 -19.94
CA LEU A 108 -2.86 -3.48 -18.72
C LEU A 108 -4.02 -4.24 -18.08
N VAL A 109 -4.04 -4.23 -16.75
CA VAL A 109 -5.20 -4.60 -15.94
C VAL A 109 -5.81 -3.30 -15.43
N ARG A 110 -7.14 -3.18 -15.50
CA ARG A 110 -7.89 -2.01 -15.02
C ARG A 110 -8.99 -2.47 -14.09
N VAL A 111 -9.19 -1.75 -12.98
CA VAL A 111 -10.12 -2.12 -11.91
C VAL A 111 -11.09 -0.94 -11.66
N PRO A 112 -12.12 -0.78 -12.50
CA PRO A 112 -12.99 0.42 -12.47
C PRO A 112 -13.75 0.57 -11.14
N GLY A 113 -14.24 1.78 -10.89
CA GLY A 113 -14.90 2.14 -9.63
C GLY A 113 -13.92 2.37 -8.49
N VAL A 114 -13.37 1.30 -7.89
CA VAL A 114 -12.50 1.41 -6.71
C VAL A 114 -11.15 2.12 -7.00
N SER A 115 -10.70 2.12 -8.26
CA SER A 115 -9.52 2.88 -8.69
C SER A 115 -9.78 4.36 -8.94
N GLU A 116 -11.04 4.81 -8.92
CA GLU A 116 -11.45 6.17 -9.27
C GLU A 116 -11.56 7.05 -8.01
N GLY A 117 -11.54 8.38 -8.18
CA GLY A 117 -11.51 9.32 -7.06
C GLY A 117 -10.23 9.19 -6.21
N LEU A 118 -10.19 9.88 -5.06
CA LEU A 118 -9.11 9.74 -4.07
C LEU A 118 -7.71 9.83 -4.71
N CYS A 119 -6.82 8.87 -4.45
CA CYS A 119 -5.50 8.82 -5.08
C CYS A 119 -5.57 8.60 -6.60
N GLY A 120 -6.60 7.95 -7.11
CA GLY A 120 -6.78 7.70 -8.55
C GLY A 120 -7.07 8.97 -9.33
N ALA A 121 -7.82 9.90 -8.74
CA ALA A 121 -8.07 11.22 -9.32
C ALA A 121 -6.79 12.08 -9.31
N SER A 122 -6.04 12.09 -8.20
CA SER A 122 -4.80 12.86 -8.09
C SER A 122 -3.63 12.25 -8.89
N ARG A 123 -3.70 10.95 -9.23
CA ARG A 123 -2.64 10.19 -9.93
C ARG A 123 -3.23 9.32 -11.05
N PRO A 124 -3.67 9.92 -12.18
CA PRO A 124 -4.25 9.17 -13.30
C PRO A 124 -3.32 8.06 -13.79
N GLY A 125 -3.87 6.86 -13.98
CA GLY A 125 -3.11 5.67 -14.43
C GLY A 125 -2.30 4.96 -13.33
N HIS A 126 -2.19 5.52 -12.12
CA HIS A 126 -1.43 4.91 -11.03
C HIS A 126 -1.90 3.49 -10.70
N PHE A 127 -3.22 3.30 -10.53
CA PHE A 127 -3.78 2.00 -10.17
C PHE A 127 -3.82 0.99 -11.32
N ASP A 128 -3.83 1.45 -12.58
CA ASP A 128 -3.61 0.58 -13.74
C ASP A 128 -2.19 -0.01 -13.66
N GLY A 129 -1.19 0.84 -13.35
CA GLY A 129 0.17 0.41 -13.12
C GLY A 129 0.33 -0.57 -11.96
N VAL A 130 -0.36 -0.32 -10.83
CA VAL A 130 -0.33 -1.21 -9.66
C VAL A 130 -1.00 -2.56 -9.95
N SER A 131 -2.24 -2.54 -10.44
CA SER A 131 -2.98 -3.78 -10.73
C SER A 131 -2.28 -4.63 -11.80
N THR A 132 -1.68 -3.99 -12.80
CA THR A 132 -0.87 -4.67 -13.82
C THR A 132 0.36 -5.36 -13.20
N VAL A 133 1.16 -4.65 -12.41
CA VAL A 133 2.39 -5.26 -11.84
C VAL A 133 2.05 -6.33 -10.81
N VAL A 134 1.03 -6.13 -9.97
CA VAL A 134 0.61 -7.13 -8.98
C VAL A 134 0.08 -8.39 -9.67
N THR A 135 -0.72 -8.25 -10.73
CA THR A 135 -1.16 -9.40 -11.54
C THR A 135 0.01 -10.16 -12.14
N LYS A 136 1.01 -9.45 -12.70
CA LYS A 136 2.23 -10.07 -13.22
C LYS A 136 2.97 -10.83 -12.12
N LEU A 137 3.16 -10.22 -10.95
CA LEU A 137 3.83 -10.85 -9.82
C LEU A 137 3.08 -12.09 -9.31
N PHE A 138 1.75 -12.06 -9.22
CA PHE A 138 0.96 -13.23 -8.87
C PHE A 138 1.10 -14.35 -9.89
N ASN A 139 1.20 -14.05 -11.19
CA ASN A 139 1.45 -15.05 -12.24
C ASN A 139 2.90 -15.58 -12.27
N MET A 140 3.84 -14.86 -11.66
CA MET A 140 5.24 -15.28 -11.55
C MET A 140 5.48 -16.11 -10.28
N VAL A 141 4.89 -15.69 -9.16
CA VAL A 141 5.09 -16.28 -7.82
C VAL A 141 4.03 -17.36 -7.51
N LEU A 142 2.84 -17.27 -8.07
CA LEU A 142 1.68 -18.13 -7.78
C LEU A 142 1.42 -18.31 -6.27
N PRO A 143 1.38 -17.24 -5.45
CA PRO A 143 1.34 -17.39 -4.00
C PRO A 143 -0.01 -17.93 -3.50
N ASP A 144 -0.03 -18.64 -2.38
CA ASP A 144 -1.28 -19.04 -1.72
C ASP A 144 -1.89 -17.88 -0.93
N LEU A 145 -1.03 -16.96 -0.46
CA LEU A 145 -1.43 -15.72 0.18
C LEU A 145 -0.47 -14.57 -0.17
N ALA A 146 -1.00 -13.35 -0.20
CA ALA A 146 -0.20 -12.15 -0.33
C ALA A 146 -0.57 -11.13 0.77
N VAL A 147 0.45 -10.48 1.34
CA VAL A 147 0.28 -9.53 2.44
C VAL A 147 0.53 -8.10 1.97
N PHE A 148 -0.41 -7.21 2.26
CA PHE A 148 -0.35 -5.79 1.90
C PHE A 148 -0.61 -4.92 3.13
N GLY A 149 0.04 -3.76 3.21
CA GLY A 149 -0.19 -2.80 4.29
C GLY A 149 -1.50 -2.03 4.10
N GLN A 150 -2.20 -1.75 5.20
CA GLN A 150 -3.42 -0.92 5.20
C GLN A 150 -3.13 0.57 4.93
N LYS A 151 -1.87 1.00 4.99
CA LYS A 151 -1.48 2.41 4.76
C LYS A 151 -1.93 2.91 3.39
N ASP A 152 -1.78 2.09 2.37
CA ASP A 152 -2.25 2.37 1.01
C ASP A 152 -3.64 1.72 0.82
N PHE A 153 -4.63 2.19 1.57
CA PHE A 153 -5.93 1.52 1.69
C PHE A 153 -6.66 1.36 0.35
N GLN A 154 -6.64 2.39 -0.51
CA GLN A 154 -7.21 2.29 -1.85
C GLN A 154 -6.49 1.26 -2.72
N GLN A 155 -5.17 1.12 -2.57
CA GLN A 155 -4.41 0.06 -3.24
C GLN A 155 -4.88 -1.32 -2.79
N LEU A 156 -5.05 -1.52 -1.47
CA LEU A 156 -5.57 -2.76 -0.92
C LEU A 156 -6.97 -3.08 -1.45
N ALA A 157 -7.86 -2.09 -1.53
CA ALA A 157 -9.20 -2.25 -2.08
C ALA A 157 -9.19 -2.61 -3.58
N VAL A 158 -8.35 -1.94 -4.38
CA VAL A 158 -8.11 -2.27 -5.79
C VAL A 158 -7.64 -3.72 -5.94
N ILE A 159 -6.65 -4.15 -5.15
CA ILE A 159 -6.09 -5.51 -5.24
C ILE A 159 -7.11 -6.57 -4.81
N ARG A 160 -7.89 -6.33 -3.75
CA ARG A 160 -8.96 -7.23 -3.33
C ARG A 160 -10.03 -7.39 -4.40
N THR A 161 -10.46 -6.28 -4.99
CA THR A 161 -11.44 -6.25 -6.09
C THR A 161 -10.91 -7.02 -7.29
N MET A 162 -9.67 -6.75 -7.72
CA MET A 162 -8.99 -7.44 -8.81
C MET A 162 -8.91 -8.96 -8.58
N VAL A 163 -8.50 -9.39 -7.39
CA VAL A 163 -8.37 -10.81 -7.03
C VAL A 163 -9.72 -11.52 -7.07
N ARG A 164 -10.76 -10.89 -6.52
CA ARG A 164 -12.13 -11.40 -6.55
C ARG A 164 -12.64 -11.52 -7.98
N ASP A 165 -12.58 -10.44 -8.75
CA ASP A 165 -13.21 -10.35 -10.07
C ASP A 165 -12.49 -11.22 -11.12
N LEU A 166 -11.18 -11.40 -10.98
CA LEU A 166 -10.37 -12.26 -11.84
C LEU A 166 -10.24 -13.70 -11.31
N ASN A 167 -10.99 -14.05 -10.24
CA ASN A 167 -11.00 -15.38 -9.62
C ASN A 167 -9.59 -15.91 -9.29
N MET A 168 -8.70 -15.01 -8.83
CA MET A 168 -7.33 -15.38 -8.52
C MET A 168 -7.30 -16.21 -7.23
N PRO A 169 -6.64 -17.39 -7.21
CA PRO A 169 -6.59 -18.25 -6.04
C PRO A 169 -5.55 -17.78 -5.01
N VAL A 170 -5.61 -16.50 -4.62
CA VAL A 170 -4.67 -15.85 -3.71
C VAL A 170 -5.43 -15.23 -2.54
N GLN A 171 -5.13 -15.65 -1.32
CA GLN A 171 -5.70 -15.01 -0.13
C GLN A 171 -5.01 -13.65 0.14
N ILE A 172 -5.78 -12.56 0.14
CA ILE A 172 -5.26 -11.23 0.44
C ILE A 172 -5.35 -10.94 1.95
N ILE A 173 -4.20 -10.86 2.60
CA ILE A 173 -4.06 -10.53 4.01
C ILE A 173 -3.65 -9.05 4.13
N SER A 174 -4.32 -8.30 4.99
CA SER A 174 -3.95 -6.92 5.29
C SER A 174 -3.24 -6.82 6.63
N GLU A 175 -2.19 -5.99 6.71
CA GLU A 175 -1.49 -5.67 7.94
C GLU A 175 -1.76 -4.22 8.38
N PRO A 176 -2.03 -3.96 9.67
CA PRO A 176 -2.19 -2.60 10.18
C PRO A 176 -1.03 -1.65 9.89
N ILE A 177 -1.34 -0.36 9.85
CA ILE A 177 -0.35 0.70 9.66
C ILE A 177 0.62 0.70 10.84
N VAL A 178 1.91 0.56 10.56
CA VAL A 178 2.97 0.81 11.55
C VAL A 178 3.25 2.30 11.60
N ARG A 179 3.25 2.84 12.82
CA ARG A 179 3.42 4.27 13.10
C ARG A 179 4.70 4.51 13.91
N ALA A 180 5.27 5.70 13.78
CA ALA A 180 6.25 6.21 14.72
C ALA A 180 5.58 6.50 16.09
N GLU A 181 6.38 6.76 17.12
CA GLU A 181 5.88 7.03 18.48
C GLU A 181 4.92 8.23 18.55
N ASP A 182 5.12 9.22 17.69
CA ASP A 182 4.25 10.40 17.56
C ASP A 182 3.00 10.17 16.69
N GLY A 183 2.81 8.96 16.17
CA GLY A 183 1.65 8.56 15.38
C GLY A 183 1.80 8.71 13.87
N LEU A 184 2.90 9.29 13.38
CA LEU A 184 3.13 9.41 11.93
C LEU A 184 3.23 8.02 11.27
N ALA A 185 2.40 7.76 10.26
CA ALA A 185 2.49 6.54 9.47
C ALA A 185 3.88 6.41 8.82
N LEU A 186 4.54 5.27 9.00
CA LEU A 186 5.85 5.04 8.42
C LEU A 186 5.75 4.88 6.90
N SER A 187 6.61 5.58 6.18
CA SER A 187 6.73 5.45 4.72
C SER A 187 8.14 5.79 4.25
N SER A 188 8.54 5.23 3.11
CA SER A 188 9.82 5.53 2.45
C SER A 188 9.96 7.02 2.11
N ARG A 189 8.84 7.73 1.87
CA ARG A 189 8.81 9.16 1.55
C ARG A 189 8.98 10.08 2.77
N ASN A 190 8.94 9.57 4.00
CA ASN A 190 9.11 10.40 5.19
C ASN A 190 10.53 10.99 5.28
N GLY A 191 11.51 10.39 4.60
CA GLY A 191 12.88 10.91 4.50
C GLY A 191 13.01 12.17 3.65
N TYR A 192 11.96 12.59 2.92
CA TYR A 192 11.93 13.85 2.18
C TYR A 192 11.53 15.05 3.03
N LEU A 193 11.03 14.83 4.25
CA LEU A 193 10.59 15.89 5.15
C LEU A 193 11.79 16.57 5.79
N SER A 194 11.78 17.91 5.87
CA SER A 194 12.68 18.65 6.75
C SER A 194 12.38 18.35 8.23
N SER A 195 13.25 18.77 9.15
CA SER A 195 13.00 18.63 10.59
C SER A 195 11.72 19.35 11.03
N GLU A 196 11.45 20.53 10.47
CA GLU A 196 10.26 21.34 10.73
C GLU A 196 9.00 20.66 10.18
N GLU A 197 9.06 20.19 8.93
CA GLU A 197 7.96 19.44 8.31
C GLU A 197 7.69 18.14 9.07
N ARG A 198 8.74 17.44 9.51
CA ARG A 198 8.61 16.20 10.30
C ARG A 198 7.89 16.44 11.62
N ALA A 199 8.08 17.58 12.27
CA ALA A 199 7.38 17.93 13.51
C ALA A 199 5.87 18.21 13.28
N ILE A 200 5.51 18.70 12.09
CA ILE A 200 4.11 18.97 11.71
C ILE A 200 3.38 17.69 11.27
N ALA A 201 4.06 16.78 10.57
CA ALA A 201 3.48 15.61 9.92
C ALA A 201 2.51 14.76 10.78
N PRO A 202 2.73 14.57 12.11
CA PRO A 202 1.77 13.87 12.98
C PRO A 202 0.37 14.51 13.09
N ALA A 203 0.18 15.76 12.62
CA ALA A 203 -1.12 16.40 12.54
C ALA A 203 -2.14 15.60 11.71
N LEU A 204 -1.69 14.87 10.67
CA LEU A 204 -2.55 13.95 9.92
C LEU A 204 -3.25 12.96 10.84
N TYR A 205 -2.47 12.24 11.64
CA TYR A 205 -2.99 11.19 12.49
C TYR A 205 -3.88 11.75 13.61
N ARG A 206 -3.52 12.90 14.19
CA ARG A 206 -4.34 13.57 15.19
C ARG A 206 -5.72 13.94 14.64
N THR A 207 -5.79 14.58 13.47
CA THR A 207 -7.06 14.91 12.82
C THR A 207 -7.89 13.66 12.53
N LEU A 208 -7.28 12.59 12.03
CA LEU A 208 -8.00 11.32 11.80
C LEU A 208 -8.57 10.73 13.11
N CYS A 209 -7.81 10.78 14.21
CA CYS A 209 -8.26 10.32 15.52
C CYS A 209 -9.43 11.16 16.08
N GLU A 210 -9.40 12.47 15.90
CA GLU A 210 -10.49 13.37 16.30
C GLU A 210 -11.76 13.07 15.50
N MET A 211 -11.64 12.93 14.17
CA MET A 211 -12.77 12.55 13.31
C MET A 211 -13.32 11.17 13.68
N LYS A 212 -12.45 10.18 13.92
CA LYS A 212 -12.86 8.85 14.41
C LYS A 212 -13.63 8.95 15.73
N THR A 213 -13.14 9.75 16.67
CA THR A 213 -13.82 9.97 17.96
C THR A 213 -15.20 10.58 17.78
N ALA A 214 -15.35 11.58 16.90
CA ALA A 214 -16.65 12.18 16.61
C ALA A 214 -17.63 11.19 15.96
N LEU A 215 -17.15 10.35 15.03
CA LEU A 215 -17.96 9.30 14.41
C LEU A 215 -18.43 8.27 15.45
N LEU A 216 -17.55 7.80 16.33
CA LEU A 216 -17.92 6.88 17.41
C LEU A 216 -18.87 7.55 18.43
N GLY A 217 -18.75 8.87 18.61
CA GLY A 217 -19.68 9.68 19.41
C GLY A 217 -21.03 9.97 18.75
N GLY A 218 -21.32 9.38 17.59
CA GLY A 218 -22.63 9.48 16.91
C GLY A 218 -22.75 10.59 15.87
N GLN A 219 -21.69 11.34 15.58
CA GLN A 219 -21.75 12.33 14.50
C GLN A 219 -21.91 11.63 13.15
N ARG A 220 -22.85 12.11 12.33
CA ARG A 220 -23.17 11.57 10.99
C ARG A 220 -23.19 12.63 9.91
N ASP A 221 -23.02 13.91 10.25
CA ASP A 221 -22.74 14.95 9.26
C ASP A 221 -21.29 14.82 8.76
N TYR A 222 -21.10 13.89 7.81
CA TYR A 222 -19.79 13.60 7.22
C TYR A 222 -19.20 14.81 6.51
N ALA A 223 -20.03 15.63 5.85
CA ALA A 223 -19.57 16.82 5.15
C ALA A 223 -19.01 17.86 6.13
N ALA A 224 -19.70 18.11 7.25
CA ALA A 224 -19.19 19.00 8.29
C ALA A 224 -17.92 18.47 8.94
N LEU A 225 -17.84 17.16 9.23
CA LEU A 225 -16.63 16.53 9.78
C LEU A 225 -15.43 16.65 8.84
N ILE A 226 -15.64 16.43 7.54
CA ILE A 226 -14.59 16.58 6.53
C ILE A 226 -14.14 18.05 6.45
N ALA A 227 -15.07 19.01 6.40
CA ALA A 227 -14.72 20.43 6.35
C ALA A 227 -13.92 20.88 7.59
N GLN A 228 -14.30 20.41 8.77
CA GLN A 228 -13.57 20.67 10.01
C GLN A 228 -12.15 20.07 9.96
N GLY A 229 -12.02 18.80 9.55
CA GLY A 229 -10.72 18.15 9.42
C GLY A 229 -9.81 18.84 8.39
N GLN A 230 -10.37 19.29 7.27
CA GLN A 230 -9.62 20.07 6.28
C GLN A 230 -9.10 21.39 6.86
N ALA A 231 -9.93 22.12 7.60
CA ALA A 231 -9.53 23.38 8.24
C ALA A 231 -8.41 23.15 9.27
N GLN A 232 -8.48 22.08 10.07
CA GLN A 232 -7.44 21.72 11.03
C GLN A 232 -6.09 21.42 10.35
N LEU A 233 -6.11 20.62 9.27
CA LEU A 233 -4.90 20.30 8.51
C LEU A 233 -4.29 21.55 7.87
N GLN A 234 -5.12 22.42 7.29
CA GLN A 234 -4.68 23.69 6.72
C GLN A 234 -4.08 24.61 7.78
N ALA A 235 -4.69 24.73 8.95
CA ALA A 235 -4.17 25.52 10.06
C ALA A 235 -2.82 24.99 10.58
N ALA A 236 -2.57 23.67 10.47
CA ALA A 236 -1.28 23.06 10.77
C ALA A 236 -0.23 23.21 9.65
N GLY A 237 -0.56 23.86 8.53
CA GLY A 237 0.36 24.10 7.41
C GLY A 237 0.33 23.04 6.31
N LEU A 238 -0.65 22.15 6.31
CA LEU A 238 -0.80 21.11 5.29
C LEU A 238 -1.76 21.55 4.18
N ARG A 239 -1.36 21.30 2.93
CA ARG A 239 -2.24 21.49 1.77
C ARG A 239 -2.95 20.18 1.47
N VAL A 240 -4.21 20.09 1.86
CA VAL A 240 -5.03 18.88 1.63
C VAL A 240 -5.22 18.63 0.14
N ASP A 241 -4.97 17.39 -0.27
CA ASP A 241 -5.28 16.86 -1.61
C ASP A 241 -6.69 16.24 -1.58
N TYR A 242 -6.93 15.34 -0.62
CA TYR A 242 -8.28 14.90 -0.27
C TYR A 242 -8.37 14.55 1.21
N LEU A 243 -9.58 14.66 1.77
CA LEU A 243 -9.98 14.11 3.06
C LEU A 243 -11.41 13.61 2.90
N GLU A 244 -11.62 12.31 3.10
CA GLU A 244 -12.84 11.62 2.71
C GLU A 244 -13.24 10.58 3.76
N ILE A 245 -14.54 10.36 3.92
CA ILE A 245 -15.11 9.27 4.72
C ILE A 245 -15.85 8.35 3.76
N ARG A 246 -15.40 7.10 3.66
CA ARG A 246 -15.91 6.12 2.70
C ARG A 246 -16.34 4.84 3.39
N HIS A 247 -17.18 4.07 2.73
CA HIS A 247 -17.44 2.69 3.11
C HIS A 247 -16.16 1.85 2.93
N ALA A 248 -15.71 1.18 3.99
CA ALA A 248 -14.40 0.52 4.00
C ALA A 248 -14.28 -0.67 3.02
N PRO A 249 -15.32 -1.51 2.81
CA PRO A 249 -15.25 -2.63 1.86
C PRO A 249 -15.06 -2.26 0.39
N ASP A 250 -15.66 -1.16 -0.10
CA ASP A 250 -15.76 -0.85 -1.54
C ASP A 250 -15.42 0.60 -1.92
N LEU A 251 -15.12 1.46 -0.95
CA LEU A 251 -14.77 2.87 -1.12
C LEU A 251 -15.86 3.76 -1.72
N GLN A 252 -17.11 3.29 -1.73
CA GLN A 252 -18.25 4.13 -2.06
C GLN A 252 -18.42 5.25 -1.02
N PRO A 253 -19.07 6.38 -1.39
CA PRO A 253 -19.42 7.42 -0.43
C PRO A 253 -20.13 6.83 0.78
N ALA A 254 -19.76 7.27 1.99
CA ALA A 254 -20.42 6.82 3.20
C ALA A 254 -21.88 7.31 3.23
N ASP A 255 -22.79 6.42 3.62
CA ASP A 255 -24.20 6.72 3.85
C ASP A 255 -24.59 6.39 5.30
N ALA A 256 -25.87 6.61 5.64
CA ALA A 256 -26.36 6.38 7.00
C ALA A 256 -26.42 4.89 7.41
N ALA A 257 -26.34 3.96 6.45
CA ALA A 257 -26.37 2.52 6.70
C ALA A 257 -24.96 1.91 6.84
N ALA A 258 -23.91 2.68 6.53
CA ALA A 258 -22.54 2.20 6.64
C ALA A 258 -22.12 1.99 8.09
N HIS A 259 -21.74 0.76 8.43
CA HIS A 259 -21.20 0.39 9.75
C HIS A 259 -19.67 0.33 9.76
N GLU A 260 -19.06 -0.07 8.64
CA GLU A 260 -17.61 -0.10 8.47
C GLU A 260 -17.16 1.08 7.61
N LEU A 261 -16.54 2.07 8.25
CA LEU A 261 -16.06 3.28 7.61
C LEU A 261 -14.53 3.31 7.55
N VAL A 262 -14.00 4.03 6.58
CA VAL A 262 -12.59 4.41 6.52
C VAL A 262 -12.49 5.92 6.29
N ILE A 263 -11.71 6.58 7.14
CA ILE A 263 -11.32 7.98 6.96
C ILE A 263 -10.00 7.97 6.20
N LEU A 264 -9.94 8.61 5.04
CA LEU A 264 -8.79 8.60 4.13
C LEU A 264 -8.29 10.03 3.95
N VAL A 265 -6.99 10.24 4.09
CA VAL A 265 -6.38 11.56 3.87
C VAL A 265 -5.13 11.49 3.00
N ALA A 266 -5.05 12.44 2.08
CA ALA A 266 -3.82 12.82 1.40
C ALA A 266 -3.58 14.31 1.58
N ALA A 267 -2.36 14.69 1.95
CA ALA A 267 -1.99 16.08 2.06
C ALA A 267 -0.51 16.30 1.72
N PHE A 268 -0.21 17.47 1.19
CA PHE A 268 1.15 17.91 0.94
C PHE A 268 1.69 18.68 2.14
N LEU A 269 2.92 18.34 2.52
CA LEU A 269 3.74 19.11 3.44
C LEU A 269 5.03 19.46 2.71
N GLY A 270 5.18 20.75 2.38
CA GLY A 270 6.14 21.19 1.37
C GLY A 270 5.92 20.47 0.04
N LYS A 271 6.93 19.72 -0.41
CA LYS A 271 6.86 18.91 -1.64
C LYS A 271 6.42 17.46 -1.40
N THR A 272 6.40 17.03 -0.13
CA THR A 272 6.14 15.63 0.23
C THR A 272 4.64 15.38 0.32
N ARG A 273 4.13 14.45 -0.48
CA ARG A 273 2.72 14.00 -0.40
C ARG A 273 2.61 12.84 0.61
N LEU A 274 1.96 13.11 1.74
CA LEU A 274 1.70 12.15 2.80
C LEU A 274 0.33 11.50 2.60
N LEU A 275 0.22 10.24 3.03
CA LEU A 275 -1.01 9.45 3.01
C LEU A 275 -1.20 8.79 4.37
N ASP A 276 -2.42 8.83 4.88
CA ASP A 276 -2.81 8.13 6.10
C ASP A 276 -4.30 7.74 6.03
N ASN A 277 -4.72 6.80 6.87
CA ASN A 277 -6.11 6.41 7.00
C ASN A 277 -6.40 5.78 8.36
N LEU A 278 -7.69 5.75 8.71
CA LEU A 278 -8.19 5.06 9.90
C LEU A 278 -9.52 4.35 9.63
N LEU A 279 -9.56 3.06 9.98
CA LEU A 279 -10.79 2.29 10.04
C LEU A 279 -11.61 2.66 11.29
N VAL A 280 -12.92 2.73 11.10
CA VAL A 280 -13.92 3.03 12.12
C VAL A 280 -15.04 2.01 11.98
N ASP A 281 -15.26 1.23 13.03
CA ASP A 281 -16.39 0.31 13.13
C ASP A 281 -17.44 0.94 14.05
N LEU A 282 -18.62 1.21 13.50
CA LEU A 282 -19.76 1.80 14.20
C LEU A 282 -20.67 0.76 14.85
N ALA A 283 -20.49 -0.54 14.56
CA ALA A 283 -21.29 -1.62 15.17
C ALA A 283 -20.84 -1.96 16.60
N THR A 284 -19.66 -1.50 17.02
CA THR A 284 -19.09 -1.75 18.35
C THR A 284 -19.56 -0.80 19.47
N HIS A 285 -20.57 0.04 19.22
CA HIS A 285 -21.19 0.95 20.21
C HIS A 285 -22.71 0.98 20.05
#